data_AF-A0AA95HVX3-F1
#
_entry.id   AF-A0AA95HVX3-F1
#
_cell.length_a   1.000
_cell.length_b   1.000
_cell.length_c   1.000
_cell.angle_alpha   90.00
_cell.angle_beta   90.00
_cell.angle_gamma   90.00
#
_symmetry.space_group_name_H-M   'P 1'
#
loop_
_entity.id
_entity.type
_entity.pdbx_description
1 polymer ?
#
loop_
_entity_poly.entity_id
_entity_poly.type
_entity_poly.pdbx_seq_one_letter_code
_entity_poly.pdbx_strand_id
1 'polypeptide(L)' 'MVNISSLWELTDEKLIEAYHKATLLNLDENFIEMLIEEIDNRGIESFKIEYVS' A
#
# COMPACT_ATOMS: atom_id res chain seq x y z
N MET A 1 1.56 -18.80 -8.84
CA MET A 1 0.92 -18.34 -7.59
C MET A 1 1.81 -17.26 -7.01
N VAL A 2 1.31 -16.03 -6.91
CA VAL A 2 2.00 -14.98 -6.15
C VAL A 2 1.86 -15.37 -4.68
N ASN A 3 2.99 -15.59 -4.00
CA ASN A 3 2.98 -15.96 -2.60
C ASN A 3 2.58 -14.72 -1.81
N ILE A 4 1.44 -14.77 -1.12
CA ILE A 4 0.84 -13.61 -0.44
C ILE A 4 1.82 -13.03 0.60
N SER A 5 2.80 -13.83 1.08
CA SER A 5 3.91 -13.40 1.95
C SER A 5 4.72 -12.22 1.42
N SER A 6 4.83 -12.00 0.11
CA SER A 6 5.70 -10.95 -0.45
C SER A 6 5.20 -9.53 -0.20
N LEU A 7 3.88 -9.34 0.01
CA LEU A 7 3.34 -8.01 0.31
C LEU A 7 3.72 -7.55 1.73
N TRP A 8 3.74 -8.51 2.67
CA TRP A 8 4.05 -8.29 4.08
C TRP A 8 5.54 -8.06 4.33
N GLU A 9 6.39 -8.39 3.35
CA GLU A 9 7.84 -8.11 3.36
C GLU A 9 8.20 -6.72 2.82
N LEU A 10 7.22 -5.95 2.32
CA LEU A 10 7.49 -4.58 1.89
C LEU A 10 7.93 -3.73 3.08
N THR A 11 8.92 -2.88 2.86
CA THR A 11 9.20 -1.78 3.79
C THR A 11 8.05 -0.78 3.76
N ASP A 12 7.90 -0.01 4.83
CA ASP A 12 6.84 1.01 4.95
C ASP A 12 6.85 1.98 3.76
N GLU A 13 8.04 2.43 3.35
CA GLU A 13 8.22 3.27 2.15
C GLU A 13 7.68 2.61 0.88
N LYS A 14 7.96 1.31 0.67
CA LYS A 14 7.54 0.60 -0.54
C LYS A 14 6.05 0.28 -0.54
N LEU A 15 5.48 0.06 0.65
CA LEU A 15 4.05 -0.14 0.82
C LEU A 15 3.27 1.14 0.47
N ILE A 16 3.71 2.29 0.97
CA ILE A 16 3.14 3.60 0.61
C ILE A 16 3.31 3.88 -0.89
N GLU A 17 4.51 3.66 -1.44
CA GLU A 17 4.74 3.85 -2.88
C GLU A 17 3.82 2.98 -3.74
N ALA A 18 3.61 1.71 -3.34
CA ALA A 18 2.71 0.79 -4.01
C ALA A 18 1.26 1.27 -3.95
N TYR A 19 0.79 1.73 -2.79
CA TYR A 19 -0.54 2.31 -2.62
C TYR A 19 -0.77 3.52 -3.53
N HIS A 20 0.19 4.46 -3.58
CA HIS A 20 0.09 5.64 -4.42
C HIS A 20 0.04 5.28 -5.91
N LYS A 21 0.93 4.37 -6.34
CA LYS A 21 0.96 3.91 -7.73
C LYS A 21 -0.30 3.14 -8.12
N ALA A 22 -0.79 2.27 -7.23
CA ALA A 22 -1.99 1.48 -7.49
C ALA A 22 -3.21 2.38 -7.64
N THR A 23 -3.34 3.40 -6.79
CA THR A 23 -4.40 4.41 -6.86
C THR A 23 -4.29 5.25 -8.13
N LEU A 24 -3.08 5.71 -8.47
CA LEU A 24 -2.84 6.55 -9.66
C LEU A 24 -3.07 5.80 -10.98
N LEU A 25 -2.72 4.52 -11.03
CA LEU A 25 -2.95 3.65 -12.19
C LEU A 25 -4.37 3.08 -12.22
N ASN A 26 -5.20 3.38 -11.21
CA ASN A 26 -6.56 2.88 -11.05
C ASN A 26 -6.61 1.34 -11.17
N LEU A 27 -5.72 0.68 -10.42
CA LEU A 27 -5.64 -0.78 -10.38
C LEU A 27 -6.86 -1.37 -9.65
N ASP A 28 -6.90 -2.70 -9.59
CA ASP A 28 -7.97 -3.45 -8.92
C ASP A 28 -8.26 -2.93 -7.51
N GLU A 29 -9.54 -2.69 -7.23
CA GLU A 29 -9.98 -2.12 -5.95
C GLU A 29 -9.66 -3.05 -4.76
N ASN A 30 -9.77 -4.37 -4.92
CA ASN A 30 -9.42 -5.31 -3.84
C ASN A 30 -7.91 -5.26 -3.54
N PHE A 31 -7.08 -5.05 -4.56
CA PHE A 31 -5.65 -4.86 -4.37
C PHE A 31 -5.33 -3.57 -3.61
N ILE A 32 -6.03 -2.48 -3.92
CA ILE A 32 -5.88 -1.21 -3.21
C ILE A 32 -6.37 -1.36 -1.75
N GLU A 33 -7.49 -2.03 -1.52
CA GLU A 33 -7.99 -2.33 -0.17
C GLU A 33 -7.00 -3.14 0.66
N MET A 34 -6.38 -4.18 0.09
CA MET A 34 -5.33 -4.94 0.78
C MET A 34 -4.13 -4.06 1.21
N LEU A 35 -3.73 -3.10 0.37
CA LEU A 35 -2.66 -2.17 0.72
C LEU A 35 -3.09 -1.20 1.83
N ILE A 36 -4.34 -0.75 1.80
CA ILE A 36 -4.90 0.12 2.84
C ILE A 36 -4.93 -0.61 4.17
N GLU A 37 -5.47 -1.84 4.22
CA GLU A 37 -5.52 -2.67 5.42
C GLU A 37 -4.13 -2.87 6.01
N GLU A 38 -3.12 -3.13 5.17
CA GLU A 38 -1.76 -3.35 5.66
C GLU A 38 -1.09 -2.07 6.17
N ILE A 39 -1.37 -0.92 5.55
CA ILE A 39 -0.92 0.38 6.07
C ILE A 39 -1.54 0.65 7.45
N ASP A 40 -2.83 0.38 7.59
CA ASP A 40 -3.57 0.62 8.82
C ASP A 40 -3.12 -0.36 9.94
N ASN A 41 -2.82 -1.62 9.59
CA ASN A 41 -2.24 -2.60 10.51
C ASN A 41 -0.88 -2.17 11.07
N ARG A 42 -0.08 -1.48 10.26
CA ARG A 42 1.24 -0.96 10.66
C ARG A 42 1.18 0.38 11.39
N GLY A 43 0.04 1.08 11.36
CA GLY A 43 -0.11 2.40 11.96
C GLY A 43 0.70 3.49 11.25
N ILE A 44 0.91 3.34 9.93
CA ILE A 44 1.72 4.26 9.10
C ILE A 44 0.83 5.09 8.15
N GLU A 45 -0.46 5.22 8.45
CA GLU A 45 -1.40 5.99 7.64
C GLU A 45 -1.04 7.48 7.51
N SER A 46 -0.29 8.03 8.47
CA SER A 46 0.24 9.39 8.40
C SER A 46 1.12 9.63 7.17
N PHE A 47 1.84 8.60 6.71
CA PHE A 47 2.70 8.67 5.52
C PHE A 47 1.91 8.69 4.21
N LYS A 48 0.62 8.29 4.21
CA LYS A 48 -0.27 8.46 3.03
C LYS A 48 -0.44 9.94 2.66
N ILE A 49 -0.32 10.85 3.64
CA ILE A 49 -0.62 12.28 3.48
C ILE A 49 0.59 13.08 2.96
N GLU A 50 1.82 12.69 3.32
CA GLU A 50 3.02 13.44 2.97
C GLU A 50 3.33 13.45 1.47
N TYR A 51 2.90 12.44 0.72
CA TYR A 51 3.19 12.31 -0.71
C TYR A 51 2.27 13.12 -1.63
N VAL A 52 1.29 13.85 -1.09
CA VAL A 52 0.30 14.62 -1.87
C VAL A 52 0.56 16.14 -1.87
N SER A 53 1.73 16.60 -1.38
CA SER A 53 2.14 18.03 -1.40
C SER A 53 3.02 18.39 -2.58
#